data_AF-A0A537DV78-F1
#
_entry.id   AF-A0A537DV78-F1
#
_cell.length_a   1.000
_cell.length_b   1.000
_cell.length_c   1.000
_cell.angle_alpha   90.00
_cell.angle_beta   90.00
_cell.angle_gamma   90.00
#
_symmetry.space_group_name_H-M   'P 1'
#
loop_
_entity.id
_entity.type
_entity.pdbx_description
1 polymer ?
#
loop_
_entity_poly.entity_id
_entity_poly.type
_entity_poly.pdbx_seq_one_letter_code
_entity_poly.pdbx_strand_id
1 'polypeptide(L)'
;MMRYLVRLANKQGYTPRDVKLLQAKIRELLGSADKIGNLRIGTSTIEFDLFAEQTDLNGSKSLLETKISKVVTLRSLESRVSIGGKQEALREAIDLFNQERFWEAHEVLEEIWHPATGVERDIIQGLILTAAGLVHYQKNENAVCVSILGRAMEKLGALDNFKGLDIKRLRAGIEQIQKDNMPKLLQVEWVKTKTHKEPP
;
A
#
# COMPACT_ATOMS: atom_id res chain seq x y z
N MET A 1 -18.20 17.28 3.55
CA MET A 1 -16.79 16.95 3.85
C MET A 1 -16.41 15.70 3.09
N MET A 2 -15.51 15.84 2.13
CA MET A 2 -15.05 14.74 1.28
C MET A 2 -13.75 14.15 1.84
N ARG A 3 -13.47 12.89 1.51
CA ARG A 3 -12.21 12.21 1.86
C ARG A 3 -11.28 12.17 0.65
N TYR A 4 -10.11 12.75 0.79
CA TYR A 4 -9.04 12.75 -0.21
C TYR A 4 -7.87 11.90 0.27
N LEU A 5 -7.23 11.18 -0.66
CA LEU A 5 -5.93 10.59 -0.43
C LEU A 5 -4.85 11.59 -0.85
N VAL A 6 -4.02 12.00 0.09
CA VAL A 6 -2.87 12.88 -0.15
C VAL A 6 -1.59 12.08 -0.08
N ARG A 7 -0.73 12.23 -1.09
CA ARG A 7 0.65 11.71 -1.10
C ARG A 7 1.62 12.87 -1.27
N LEU A 8 2.50 13.04 -0.29
CA LEU A 8 3.61 13.99 -0.30
C LEU A 8 4.92 13.27 -0.61
N ALA A 9 5.87 13.93 -1.25
CA ALA A 9 7.21 13.38 -1.45
C ALA A 9 7.96 13.30 -0.11
N ASN A 10 8.53 12.14 0.21
CA ASN A 10 9.37 11.96 1.41
C ASN A 10 10.83 12.31 1.10
N LYS A 11 11.15 13.61 1.01
CA LYS A 11 12.51 14.08 0.69
C LYS A 11 13.42 14.21 1.91
N GLN A 12 12.81 14.31 3.09
CA GLN A 12 13.52 14.53 4.35
C GLN A 12 13.92 13.22 5.04
N GLY A 13 13.60 12.06 4.45
CA GLY A 13 13.98 10.77 4.99
C GLY A 13 13.18 10.35 6.21
N TYR A 14 11.92 10.80 6.32
CA TYR A 14 11.05 10.33 7.39
C TYR A 14 10.86 8.80 7.30
N THR A 15 10.74 8.18 8.45
CA THR A 15 10.53 6.74 8.59
C THR A 15 9.19 6.48 9.26
N PRO A 16 8.67 5.24 9.30
CA PRO A 16 7.46 4.93 10.06
C PRO A 16 7.51 5.45 11.51
N ARG A 17 8.68 5.48 12.15
CA ARG A 17 8.85 5.99 13.53
C ARG A 17 8.37 7.44 13.69
N ASP A 18 8.36 8.21 12.61
CA ASP A 18 7.99 9.62 12.58
C ASP A 18 6.48 9.86 12.36
N VAL A 19 5.66 8.80 12.24
CA VAL A 19 4.20 8.90 11.98
C VAL A 19 3.52 9.84 12.97
N LYS A 20 3.74 9.66 14.27
CA LYS A 20 3.09 10.48 15.31
C LYS A 20 3.54 11.95 15.25
N LEU A 21 4.82 12.18 14.98
CA LEU A 21 5.40 13.51 14.84
C LEU A 21 4.76 14.25 13.66
N LEU A 22 4.76 13.63 12.48
CA LEU A 22 4.20 14.24 11.27
C LEU A 22 2.69 14.42 11.38
N GLN A 23 1.99 13.49 12.00
CA GLN A 23 0.55 13.62 12.23
C GLN A 23 0.23 14.83 13.10
N ALA A 24 0.97 15.04 14.20
CA ALA A 24 0.81 16.24 15.04
C ALA A 24 1.10 17.52 14.25
N LYS A 25 2.24 17.55 13.52
CA LYS A 25 2.65 18.71 12.72
C LYS A 25 1.64 19.10 11.64
N ILE A 26 1.08 18.12 10.93
CA ILE A 26 0.11 18.38 9.86
C ILE A 26 -1.24 18.84 10.45
N ARG A 27 -1.67 18.28 11.59
CA ARG A 27 -2.90 18.73 12.27
C ARG A 27 -2.80 20.17 12.74
N GLU A 28 -1.68 20.55 13.33
CA GLU A 28 -1.40 21.94 13.73
C GLU A 28 -1.43 22.85 12.50
N LEU A 29 -0.75 22.47 11.41
CA LEU A 29 -0.70 23.23 10.18
C LEU A 29 -2.08 23.47 9.55
N LEU A 30 -2.97 22.47 9.58
CA LEU A 30 -4.31 22.56 9.00
C LEU A 30 -5.36 23.13 9.96
N GLY A 31 -4.97 23.40 11.22
CA GLY A 31 -5.81 24.03 12.24
C GLY A 31 -6.91 23.14 12.83
N SER A 32 -6.86 21.82 12.64
CA SER A 32 -7.81 20.88 13.26
C SER A 32 -7.28 19.45 13.27
N ALA A 33 -7.53 18.74 14.38
CA ALA A 33 -7.13 17.35 14.56
C ALA A 33 -7.89 16.37 13.64
N ASP A 34 -9.13 16.70 13.29
CA ASP A 34 -10.04 15.84 12.53
C ASP A 34 -9.83 15.94 11.02
N LYS A 35 -9.00 16.88 10.56
CA LYS A 35 -8.70 17.07 9.14
C LYS A 35 -7.84 15.97 8.53
N ILE A 36 -7.14 15.16 9.33
CA ILE A 36 -6.34 14.06 8.79
C ILE A 36 -6.55 12.72 9.52
N GLY A 37 -6.49 11.64 8.75
CA GLY A 37 -6.56 10.26 9.22
C GLY A 37 -5.51 9.36 8.58
N ASN A 38 -5.30 8.18 9.17
CA ASN A 38 -4.50 7.07 8.64
C ASN A 38 -3.17 7.48 7.97
N LEU A 39 -2.32 8.21 8.68
CA LEU A 39 -1.00 8.59 8.15
C LEU A 39 -0.07 7.38 8.05
N ARG A 40 0.56 7.22 6.88
CA ARG A 40 1.47 6.15 6.50
C ARG A 40 2.75 6.77 5.92
N ILE A 41 3.91 6.24 6.30
CA ILE A 41 5.20 6.72 5.78
C ILE A 41 5.89 5.56 5.06
N GLY A 42 6.05 5.70 3.74
CA GLY A 42 6.89 4.87 2.90
C GLY A 42 8.25 5.52 2.63
N THR A 43 9.12 4.82 1.91
CA THR A 43 10.49 5.30 1.65
C THR A 43 10.52 6.57 0.81
N SER A 44 9.65 6.67 -0.20
CA SER A 44 9.58 7.80 -1.12
C SER A 44 8.39 8.72 -0.91
N THR A 45 7.38 8.30 -0.14
CA THR A 45 6.13 9.07 0.04
C THR A 45 5.58 9.03 1.46
N ILE A 46 5.00 10.14 1.89
CA ILE A 46 4.12 10.23 3.07
C ILE A 46 2.69 10.28 2.56
N GLU A 47 1.84 9.40 3.06
CA GLU A 47 0.44 9.28 2.63
C GLU A 47 -0.51 9.45 3.82
N PHE A 48 -1.63 10.14 3.63
CA PHE A 48 -2.67 10.26 4.66
C PHE A 48 -4.02 10.60 4.04
N ASP A 49 -5.08 10.33 4.80
CA ASP A 49 -6.42 10.81 4.47
C ASP A 49 -6.53 12.29 4.86
N LEU A 50 -7.02 13.12 3.95
CA LEU A 50 -7.39 14.51 4.19
C LEU A 50 -8.91 14.63 4.11
N PHE A 51 -9.52 15.18 5.17
CA PHE A 51 -10.93 15.50 5.23
C PHE A 51 -11.10 17.00 5.04
N ALA A 52 -11.71 17.39 3.92
CA ALA A 52 -11.88 18.79 3.55
C ALA A 52 -13.12 18.98 2.67
N GLU A 53 -13.66 20.20 2.62
CA GLU A 53 -14.57 20.58 1.54
C GLU A 53 -13.78 20.88 0.26
N GLN A 54 -14.41 20.69 -0.90
CA GLN A 54 -13.78 20.92 -2.20
C GLN A 54 -13.27 22.38 -2.36
N THR A 55 -13.94 23.34 -1.71
CA THR A 55 -13.56 24.76 -1.70
C THR A 55 -12.25 25.03 -0.94
N ASP A 56 -11.95 24.23 0.09
CA ASP A 56 -10.81 24.44 0.99
C ASP A 56 -9.57 23.64 0.57
N LEU A 57 -9.73 22.77 -0.44
CA LEU A 57 -8.72 21.81 -0.87
C LEU A 57 -7.45 22.50 -1.38
N ASN A 58 -7.60 23.58 -2.15
CA ASN A 58 -6.48 24.34 -2.70
C ASN A 58 -5.65 25.02 -1.60
N GLY A 59 -6.31 25.57 -0.59
CA GLY A 59 -5.63 26.16 0.57
C GLY A 59 -4.85 25.11 1.36
N SER A 60 -5.48 23.97 1.63
CA SER A 60 -4.83 22.84 2.33
C SER A 60 -3.63 22.31 1.55
N LYS A 61 -3.76 22.14 0.23
CA LYS A 61 -2.66 21.74 -0.65
C LYS A 61 -1.48 22.72 -0.58
N SER A 62 -1.75 24.02 -0.71
CA SER A 62 -0.72 25.07 -0.67
C SER A 62 0.06 25.08 0.65
N LEU A 63 -0.65 24.94 1.78
CA LEU A 63 -0.03 24.85 3.11
C LEU A 63 0.90 23.63 3.22
N LEU A 64 0.44 22.45 2.77
CA LEU A 64 1.23 21.22 2.77
C LEU A 64 2.50 21.35 1.92
N GLU A 65 2.37 21.88 0.70
CA GLU A 65 3.51 22.09 -0.21
C GLU A 65 4.53 23.07 0.35
N THR A 66 4.06 24.12 1.02
CA THR A 66 4.91 25.17 1.58
C THR A 66 5.63 24.72 2.86
N LYS A 67 4.97 23.94 3.73
CA LYS A 67 5.45 23.67 5.09
C LYS A 67 5.90 22.23 5.35
N ILE A 68 5.49 21.29 4.50
CA ILE A 68 5.80 19.86 4.67
C ILE A 68 6.65 19.36 3.51
N SER A 69 6.04 19.19 2.33
CA SER A 69 6.72 18.71 1.12
C SER A 69 5.78 18.79 -0.10
N LYS A 70 6.36 18.67 -1.30
CA LYS A 70 5.62 18.65 -2.57
C LYS A 70 4.52 17.60 -2.56
N VAL A 71 3.31 17.98 -2.97
CA VAL A 71 2.20 17.06 -3.20
C VAL A 71 2.45 16.33 -4.52
N VAL A 72 2.60 15.01 -4.43
CA VAL A 72 2.80 14.10 -5.57
C VAL A 72 1.45 13.68 -6.13
N THR A 73 0.49 13.39 -5.25
CA THR A 73 -0.87 13.00 -5.64
C THR A 73 -1.86 13.56 -4.63
N LEU A 74 -2.98 14.07 -5.13
CA LEU A 74 -4.13 14.44 -4.34
C LEU A 74 -5.35 13.99 -5.14
N ARG A 75 -6.12 13.03 -4.62
CA ARG A 75 -7.29 12.48 -5.31
C ARG A 75 -8.46 12.29 -4.35
N SER A 76 -9.68 12.48 -4.85
CA SER A 76 -10.88 12.08 -4.10
C SER A 76 -10.96 10.54 -4.03
N LEU A 77 -11.45 10.04 -2.91
CA LEU A 77 -11.74 8.62 -2.72
C LEU A 77 -13.22 8.27 -2.96
N GLU A 78 -14.07 9.26 -3.26
CA GLU A 78 -15.51 9.03 -3.49
C GLU A 78 -15.83 8.36 -4.83
N SER A 79 -14.93 8.45 -5.81
CA SER A 79 -15.10 7.89 -7.15
C SER A 79 -14.01 6.87 -7.48
N ARG A 80 -14.09 5.69 -6.87
CA ARG A 80 -13.40 4.52 -7.45
C ARG A 80 -14.25 4.01 -8.60
N VAL A 81 -13.74 4.14 -9.82
CA VAL A 81 -14.29 3.43 -10.98
C VAL A 81 -13.40 2.21 -11.18
N SER A 82 -13.95 1.02 -10.98
CA SER A 82 -13.29 -0.23 -11.38
C SER A 82 -13.45 -0.38 -12.89
N ILE A 83 -12.37 -0.22 -13.66
CA ILE A 83 -12.43 -0.13 -15.14
C ILE A 83 -11.80 -1.35 -15.82
N GLY A 84 -11.43 -2.40 -15.08
CA GLY A 84 -10.58 -3.49 -15.58
C GLY A 84 -11.15 -4.89 -15.39
N GLY A 85 -10.65 -5.85 -16.17
CA GLY A 85 -10.84 -7.27 -15.91
C GLY A 85 -10.00 -7.74 -14.72
N LYS A 86 -10.22 -8.99 -14.26
CA LYS A 86 -9.51 -9.56 -13.10
C LYS A 86 -7.98 -9.54 -13.23
N GLN A 87 -7.46 -9.71 -14.44
CA GLN A 87 -6.01 -9.76 -14.68
C GLN A 87 -5.39 -8.36 -14.65
N GLU A 88 -6.09 -7.37 -15.21
CA GLU A 88 -5.70 -5.96 -15.18
C GLU A 88 -5.70 -5.44 -13.75
N ALA A 89 -6.74 -5.73 -12.97
CA ALA A 89 -6.82 -5.36 -11.56
C ALA A 89 -5.72 -6.02 -10.72
N LEU A 90 -5.40 -7.30 -10.97
CA LEU A 90 -4.25 -7.94 -10.33
C LEU A 90 -2.94 -7.21 -10.67
N ARG A 91 -2.73 -6.85 -11.94
CA ARG A 91 -1.52 -6.15 -12.37
C ARG A 91 -1.42 -4.75 -11.73
N GLU A 92 -2.52 -4.00 -11.72
CA GLU A 92 -2.60 -2.71 -11.04
C GLU A 92 -2.28 -2.84 -9.54
N ALA A 93 -2.88 -3.82 -8.85
CA ALA A 93 -2.60 -4.05 -7.45
C ALA A 93 -1.12 -4.32 -7.17
N ILE A 94 -0.46 -5.13 -8.01
CA ILE A 94 0.97 -5.42 -7.85
C ILE A 94 1.84 -4.19 -8.16
N ASP A 95 1.48 -3.40 -9.17
CA ASP A 95 2.18 -2.15 -9.47
C ASP A 95 2.04 -1.14 -8.32
N LEU A 96 0.84 -1.03 -7.73
CA LEU A 96 0.58 -0.22 -6.53
C LEU A 96 1.39 -0.74 -5.33
N PHE A 97 1.39 -2.05 -5.09
CA PHE A 97 2.11 -2.69 -4.01
C PHE A 97 3.61 -2.38 -4.09
N ASN A 98 4.19 -2.55 -5.27
CA ASN A 98 5.62 -2.31 -5.50
C ASN A 98 6.01 -0.82 -5.43
N GLN A 99 5.04 0.09 -5.50
CA GLN A 99 5.19 1.53 -5.24
C GLN A 99 4.93 1.92 -3.76
N GLU A 100 4.83 0.94 -2.87
CA GLU A 100 4.49 1.09 -1.45
C GLU A 100 3.10 1.71 -1.20
N ARG A 101 2.19 1.62 -2.19
CA ARG A 101 0.78 2.05 -2.07
C ARG A 101 -0.06 0.90 -1.54
N PHE A 102 0.36 0.34 -0.39
CA PHE A 102 -0.19 -0.91 0.12
C PHE A 102 -1.68 -0.84 0.42
N TRP A 103 -2.18 0.31 0.89
CA TRP A 103 -3.62 0.49 1.12
C TRP A 103 -4.41 0.46 -0.20
N GLU A 104 -3.94 1.14 -1.25
CA GLU A 104 -4.62 1.11 -2.54
C GLU A 104 -4.53 -0.27 -3.20
N ALA A 105 -3.38 -0.93 -3.10
CA ALA A 105 -3.20 -2.31 -3.56
C ALA A 105 -4.17 -3.27 -2.86
N HIS A 106 -4.31 -3.15 -1.53
CA HIS A 106 -5.28 -3.92 -0.74
C HIS A 106 -6.69 -3.78 -1.32
N GLU A 107 -7.12 -2.54 -1.56
CA GLU A 107 -8.48 -2.27 -2.01
C GLU A 107 -8.75 -2.80 -3.43
N VAL A 108 -7.78 -2.68 -4.35
CA VAL A 108 -7.90 -3.27 -5.70
C VAL A 108 -7.94 -4.81 -5.63
N LEU A 109 -7.17 -5.42 -4.74
CA LEU A 109 -7.22 -6.88 -4.54
C LEU A 109 -8.56 -7.34 -3.96
N GLU A 110 -9.21 -6.56 -3.09
CA GLU A 110 -10.53 -6.90 -2.55
C GLU A 110 -11.62 -6.99 -3.62
N GLU A 111 -11.52 -6.18 -4.68
CA GLU A 111 -12.46 -6.21 -5.82
C GLU A 111 -12.41 -7.56 -6.55
N ILE A 112 -11.21 -8.10 -6.80
CA ILE A 112 -11.05 -9.41 -7.47
C ILE A 112 -11.19 -10.59 -6.50
N TRP A 113 -11.02 -10.36 -5.20
CA TRP A 113 -11.20 -11.38 -4.16
C TRP A 113 -12.67 -11.75 -3.95
N HIS A 114 -13.57 -10.76 -3.91
CA HIS A 114 -15.01 -10.98 -3.71
C HIS A 114 -15.58 -12.10 -4.61
N PRO A 115 -15.40 -12.03 -5.95
CA PRO A 115 -15.89 -13.06 -6.87
C PRO A 115 -14.94 -14.26 -7.06
N ALA A 116 -13.82 -14.34 -6.34
CA ALA A 116 -12.89 -15.47 -6.44
C ALA A 116 -13.31 -16.63 -5.53
N THR A 117 -12.99 -17.86 -5.93
CA THR A 117 -13.28 -19.10 -5.19
C THR A 117 -12.06 -20.03 -5.14
N GLY A 118 -12.09 -21.00 -4.22
CA GLY A 118 -11.03 -22.01 -4.08
C GLY A 118 -9.62 -21.41 -3.89
N VAL A 119 -8.63 -22.04 -4.52
CA VAL A 119 -7.21 -21.66 -4.42
C VAL A 119 -6.96 -20.22 -4.87
N GLU A 120 -7.69 -19.72 -5.87
CA GLU A 120 -7.58 -18.33 -6.32
C GLU A 120 -7.94 -17.35 -5.20
N ARG A 121 -9.05 -17.62 -4.49
CA ARG A 121 -9.51 -16.80 -3.38
C ARG A 121 -8.49 -16.75 -2.25
N ASP A 122 -7.93 -17.90 -1.89
CA ASP A 122 -6.94 -17.99 -0.81
C ASP A 122 -5.65 -17.22 -1.15
N ILE A 123 -5.13 -17.36 -2.37
CA ILE A 123 -3.91 -16.64 -2.77
C ILE A 123 -4.16 -15.13 -2.81
N ILE A 124 -5.27 -14.67 -3.38
CA ILE A 124 -5.62 -13.25 -3.38
C ILE A 124 -5.77 -12.76 -1.93
N GLN A 125 -6.38 -13.54 -1.03
CA GLN A 125 -6.44 -13.21 0.39
C GLN A 125 -5.06 -13.11 1.04
N GLY A 126 -4.12 -13.98 0.66
CA GLY A 126 -2.72 -13.90 1.08
C GLY A 126 -2.04 -12.60 0.63
N LEU A 127 -2.29 -12.16 -0.61
CA LEU A 127 -1.80 -10.87 -1.12
C LEU A 127 -2.43 -9.67 -0.38
N ILE A 128 -3.75 -9.72 -0.12
CA ILE A 128 -4.47 -8.71 0.68
C ILE A 128 -3.88 -8.59 2.07
N LEU A 129 -3.68 -9.71 2.77
CA LEU A 129 -3.07 -9.75 4.10
C LEU A 129 -1.63 -9.24 4.06
N THR A 130 -0.86 -9.56 3.01
CA THR A 130 0.49 -9.04 2.84
C THR A 130 0.48 -7.51 2.75
N ALA A 131 -0.39 -6.94 1.91
CA ALA A 131 -0.54 -5.50 1.77
C ALA A 131 -0.99 -4.85 3.10
N ALA A 132 -1.98 -5.44 3.77
CA ALA A 132 -2.44 -4.97 5.08
C ALA A 132 -1.32 -4.98 6.14
N GLY A 133 -0.51 -6.05 6.18
CA GLY A 133 0.65 -6.13 7.07
C GLY A 133 1.63 -4.98 6.82
N LEU A 134 1.91 -4.65 5.56
CA LEU A 134 2.81 -3.55 5.21
C LEU A 134 2.20 -2.16 5.42
N VAL A 135 0.87 -2.01 5.37
CA VAL A 135 0.19 -0.78 5.86
C VAL A 135 0.49 -0.56 7.34
N HIS A 136 0.42 -1.60 8.17
CA HIS A 136 0.77 -1.50 9.59
C HIS A 136 2.26 -1.18 9.80
N TYR A 137 3.15 -1.73 8.96
CA TYR A 137 4.56 -1.34 8.98
C TYR A 137 4.74 0.16 8.70
N GLN A 138 4.08 0.71 7.67
CA GLN A 138 4.12 2.15 7.37
C GLN A 138 3.55 3.05 8.50
N LYS A 139 2.76 2.47 9.41
CA LYS A 139 2.20 3.13 10.59
C LYS A 139 3.05 2.96 11.86
N ASN A 140 4.22 2.31 11.76
CA ASN A 140 5.07 1.92 12.90
C ASN A 140 4.42 0.93 13.87
N GLU A 141 3.54 0.06 13.35
CA GLU A 141 2.82 -0.97 14.10
C GLU A 141 3.46 -2.34 13.82
N ASN A 142 4.77 -2.47 14.10
CA ASN A 142 5.59 -3.61 13.67
C ASN A 142 5.07 -4.97 14.15
N ALA A 143 4.62 -5.07 15.40
CA ALA A 143 4.08 -6.32 15.94
C ALA A 143 2.80 -6.76 15.20
N VAL A 144 1.96 -5.80 14.81
CA VAL A 144 0.73 -6.06 14.03
C VAL A 144 1.09 -6.49 12.61
N CYS A 145 2.09 -5.84 12.00
CA CYS A 145 2.64 -6.25 10.70
C CYS A 145 3.07 -7.72 10.71
N VAL A 146 3.96 -8.12 11.63
CA VAL A 146 4.46 -9.50 11.70
C VAL A 146 3.33 -10.50 11.91
N SER A 147 2.37 -10.20 12.80
CA SER A 147 1.20 -11.05 13.05
C SER A 147 0.33 -11.26 11.80
N ILE A 148 0.03 -10.19 11.06
CA ILE A 148 -0.77 -10.27 9.83
C ILE A 148 -0.01 -11.03 8.73
N LEU A 149 1.30 -10.83 8.61
CA LEU A 149 2.14 -11.58 7.67
C LEU A 149 2.19 -13.07 8.00
N GLY A 150 2.06 -13.45 9.28
CA GLY A 150 1.75 -14.81 9.73
C GLY A 150 0.57 -15.44 9.00
N ARG A 151 -0.57 -14.75 9.06
CA ARG A 151 -1.83 -15.19 8.42
C ARG A 151 -1.76 -15.15 6.90
N ALA A 152 -1.00 -14.21 6.33
CA ALA A 152 -0.76 -14.16 4.89
C ALA A 152 -0.05 -15.43 4.40
N MET A 153 0.94 -15.91 5.16
CA MET A 153 1.72 -17.11 4.85
C MET A 153 0.84 -18.37 4.78
N GLU A 154 -0.12 -18.51 5.70
CA GLU A 154 -1.11 -19.60 5.68
C GLU A 154 -1.97 -19.57 4.41
N LYS A 155 -2.40 -18.37 3.99
CA LYS A 155 -3.27 -18.17 2.82
C LYS A 155 -2.56 -18.32 1.48
N LEU A 156 -1.28 -17.93 1.38
CA LEU A 156 -0.48 -18.16 0.18
C LEU A 156 -0.23 -19.65 -0.09
N GLY A 157 -0.32 -20.50 0.95
CA GLY A 157 -0.24 -21.95 0.82
C GLY A 157 1.10 -22.41 0.22
N ALA A 158 1.05 -23.51 -0.54
CA ALA A 158 2.23 -24.16 -1.12
C ALA A 158 2.53 -23.77 -2.57
N LEU A 159 1.68 -22.98 -3.21
CA LEU A 159 1.81 -22.69 -4.64
C LEU A 159 3.01 -21.76 -4.89
N ASP A 160 3.87 -22.15 -5.83
CA ASP A 160 5.06 -21.36 -6.18
C ASP A 160 4.74 -20.19 -7.10
N ASN A 161 3.74 -20.32 -7.98
CA ASN A 161 3.40 -19.31 -8.98
C ASN A 161 1.89 -19.12 -9.10
N PHE A 162 1.43 -17.88 -9.19
CA PHE A 162 0.01 -17.56 -9.35
C PHE A 162 -0.19 -16.49 -10.42
N LYS A 163 -0.83 -16.84 -11.54
CA LYS A 163 -1.10 -15.89 -12.65
C LYS A 163 0.13 -15.10 -13.12
N GLY A 164 1.30 -15.73 -13.06
CA GLY A 164 2.58 -15.12 -13.41
C GLY A 164 3.31 -14.43 -12.25
N LEU A 165 2.77 -14.40 -11.03
CA LEU A 165 3.44 -13.91 -9.83
C LEU A 165 4.31 -14.99 -9.19
N ASP A 166 5.49 -14.62 -8.73
CA ASP A 166 6.40 -15.47 -7.95
C ASP A 166 6.00 -15.48 -6.47
N ILE A 167 5.06 -16.36 -6.14
CA ILE A 167 4.56 -16.52 -4.78
C ILE A 167 5.62 -17.15 -3.88
N LYS A 168 6.46 -18.04 -4.41
CA LYS A 168 7.58 -18.63 -3.66
C LYS A 168 8.50 -17.56 -3.08
N ARG A 169 8.90 -16.58 -3.89
CA ARG A 169 9.77 -15.50 -3.44
C ARG A 169 9.09 -14.61 -2.41
N LEU A 170 7.80 -14.31 -2.59
CA LEU A 170 7.03 -13.57 -1.60
C LEU A 170 6.99 -14.30 -0.25
N ARG A 171 6.68 -15.61 -0.28
CA ARG A 171 6.67 -16.48 0.92
C ARG A 171 8.01 -16.49 1.63
N ALA A 172 9.12 -16.63 0.90
CA ALA A 172 10.46 -16.57 1.48
C ALA A 172 10.76 -15.21 2.17
N GLY A 173 10.28 -14.11 1.58
CA GLY A 173 10.38 -12.77 2.18
C GLY A 173 9.61 -12.65 3.49
N ILE A 174 8.37 -13.16 3.51
CA ILE A 174 7.52 -13.21 4.70
C ILE A 174 8.14 -14.10 5.78
N GLU A 175 8.62 -15.28 5.42
CA GLU A 175 9.27 -16.21 6.34
C GLU A 175 10.50 -15.57 7.01
N GLN A 176 11.30 -14.81 6.25
CA GLN A 176 12.44 -14.10 6.82
C GLN A 176 12.00 -13.02 7.83
N ILE A 177 10.93 -12.28 7.55
CA ILE A 177 10.37 -11.30 8.49
C ILE A 177 9.90 -11.98 9.78
N GLN A 178 9.26 -13.14 9.69
CA GLN A 178 8.81 -13.89 10.85
C GLN A 178 9.99 -14.41 11.68
N LYS A 179 11.03 -14.93 11.03
CA LYS A 179 12.26 -15.40 11.70
C LYS A 179 12.99 -14.26 12.42
N ASP A 180 13.13 -13.12 11.76
CA ASP A 180 13.83 -11.96 12.32
C ASP A 180 12.96 -11.16 13.30
N ASN A 181 11.64 -11.43 13.32
CA ASN A 181 10.63 -10.62 13.99
C ASN A 181 10.76 -9.11 13.68
N MET A 182 11.14 -8.80 12.44
CA MET A 182 11.48 -7.45 12.00
C MET A 182 10.86 -7.18 10.63
N PRO A 183 9.84 -6.30 10.55
CA PRO A 183 9.27 -5.90 9.27
C PRO A 183 10.31 -5.26 8.35
N LYS A 184 10.18 -5.57 7.06
CA LYS A 184 10.88 -4.91 5.96
C LYS A 184 9.95 -4.82 4.77
N LEU A 185 10.29 -3.97 3.82
CA LEU A 185 9.55 -3.90 2.57
C LEU A 185 9.65 -5.23 1.83
N LEU A 186 8.52 -5.63 1.25
CA LEU A 186 8.44 -6.73 0.32
C LEU A 186 8.08 -6.17 -1.05
N GLN A 187 8.47 -6.90 -2.08
CA GLN A 187 8.01 -6.69 -3.44
C GLN A 187 7.41 -7.99 -3.95
N VAL A 188 6.43 -7.88 -4.85
CA VAL A 188 5.85 -9.01 -5.57
C VAL A 188 6.38 -8.96 -6.98
N GLU A 189 7.11 -10.00 -7.38
CA GLU A 189 7.71 -10.09 -8.71
C GLU A 189 6.89 -10.98 -9.64
N TRP A 190 7.00 -10.69 -10.93
CA TRP A 190 6.51 -11.57 -11.98
C TRP A 190 7.58 -12.60 -12.32
N VAL A 191 7.18 -13.85 -12.53
CA VAL A 191 8.06 -14.94 -12.96
C VAL A 191 8.70 -14.54 -14.28
N LYS A 192 10.03 -14.53 -14.33
CA LYS A 192 10.77 -14.29 -15.58
C LYS A 192 10.50 -15.46 -16.53
N THR A 193 9.64 -15.27 -17.53
CA THR A 193 9.61 -16.17 -18.67
C THR A 193 10.93 -15.98 -19.42
N LYS A 194 11.68 -17.08 -19.65
CA LYS A 194 12.77 -17.05 -20.61
C LYS A 194 12.15 -16.69 -21.95
N THR A 195 12.25 -15.45 -22.39
CA THR A 195 11.97 -15.09 -23.77
C THR A 195 12.89 -15.94 -24.64
N HIS A 196 12.27 -16.75 -25.50
CA HIS A 196 12.94 -17.44 -26.58
C HIS A 196 13.77 -16.42 -27.37
N LYS A 197 14.99 -16.83 -27.76
CA LYS A 197 15.87 -16.10 -28.67
C LYS A 197 15.06 -15.52 -29.83
N GLU A 198 15.20 -14.22 -30.09
CA GLU A 198 14.84 -13.64 -31.38
C GLU A 198 15.64 -14.40 -32.47
N PRO A 199 14.98 -14.90 -33.53
CA PRO A 199 15.68 -15.38 -34.71
C PRO A 199 16.32 -14.19 -35.47
N PRO A 200 17.36 -14.47 -36.27
CA PRO A 200 18.28 -13.47 -36.81
C PRO A 200 17.64 -12.43 -37.73
#